data_AF-A0A7W5JZ90-F1
#
_entry.id   AF-A0A7W5JZ90-F1
#
_cell.length_a   1.000
_cell.length_b   1.000
_cell.length_c   1.000
_cell.angle_alpha   90.00
_cell.angle_beta   90.00
_cell.angle_gamma   90.00
#
_symmetry.space_group_name_H-M   'P 1'
#
loop_
_entity.id
_entity.type
_entity.pdbx_description
1 polymer ?
#
loop_
_entity_poly.entity_id
_entity_poly.type
_entity_poly.pdbx_seq_one_letter_code
_entity_poly.pdbx_strand_id
1 'polypeptide(L)'
;MSSTSTVAMADDSGLVSNGKTGDVKIRASRGHDTPKKSSSSRRTPGSSDASQLKKIEQQTDDFVAYSNRKRAFDACTSAGTGGCTAPGDAVDFPDALVRGQGPAAPQISPQQAAYVAVAQLRLTPPKPVIGPSPEINEWNMAAVGYPYWLWAEGNLDPAPVSTTVADLTVSLDAHLASTTFDLGDGTRLTCTDLSARWTPAVEPAAPSPACGHTYTKPSLPKGRYTITAYSTWSIDWSVNGVGGTIPLYQQASTTVPVGELQVLTR
;
A
#
# COMPACT_ATOMS: atom_id res chain seq x y z
N MET A 1 -50.13 -43.54 -3.45
CA MET A 1 -49.96 -42.08 -3.22
C MET A 1 -48.46 -41.81 -3.41
N SER A 2 -47.94 -41.75 -4.65
CA SER A 2 -47.87 -40.56 -5.55
C SER A 2 -47.02 -39.45 -4.94
N SER A 3 -45.96 -38.88 -5.51
CA SER A 3 -45.32 -38.87 -6.86
C SER A 3 -43.84 -38.44 -6.65
N THR A 4 -42.77 -38.96 -7.26
CA THR A 4 -42.23 -38.85 -8.64
C THR A 4 -42.12 -37.44 -9.25
N SER A 5 -40.88 -36.98 -9.48
CA SER A 5 -40.42 -36.04 -10.53
C SER A 5 -38.88 -36.12 -10.55
N THR A 6 -38.24 -36.94 -11.39
CA THR A 6 -37.90 -36.77 -12.82
C THR A 6 -36.90 -35.64 -13.07
N VAL A 7 -35.61 -36.00 -13.20
CA VAL A 7 -34.56 -35.20 -13.84
C VAL A 7 -34.40 -35.72 -15.27
N ALA A 8 -34.56 -34.85 -16.26
CA ALA A 8 -34.33 -35.16 -17.67
C ALA A 8 -32.91 -34.76 -18.09
N MET A 9 -32.33 -35.62 -18.93
CA MET A 9 -31.01 -35.53 -19.56
C MET A 9 -31.01 -34.67 -20.84
N ALA A 10 -29.86 -34.11 -21.19
CA ALA A 10 -29.30 -34.02 -22.55
C ALA A 10 -27.81 -33.63 -22.41
N ASP A 11 -26.86 -34.55 -22.56
CA ASP A 11 -26.21 -35.09 -23.77
C ASP A 11 -25.16 -34.19 -24.46
N ASP A 12 -23.92 -34.67 -24.29
CA ASP A 12 -22.76 -34.76 -25.18
C ASP A 12 -22.54 -33.74 -26.31
N SER A 13 -21.35 -33.11 -26.28
CA SER A 13 -20.46 -33.00 -27.44
C SER A 13 -19.10 -32.50 -26.99
N GLY A 14 -18.18 -33.43 -26.78
CA GLY A 14 -16.74 -33.14 -26.76
C GLY A 14 -16.24 -32.65 -28.12
N LEU A 15 -15.23 -31.77 -28.10
CA LEU A 15 -14.39 -31.52 -29.27
C LEU A 15 -12.91 -31.63 -28.87
N VAL A 16 -12.38 -32.76 -29.33
CA VAL A 16 -11.02 -33.24 -29.42
C VAL A 16 -10.06 -32.19 -30.00
N SER A 17 -8.87 -32.15 -29.40
CA SER A 17 -7.66 -31.51 -29.91
C SER A 17 -7.23 -32.10 -31.26
N ASN A 18 -6.88 -31.24 -32.22
CA ASN A 18 -5.95 -31.63 -33.30
C ASN A 18 -5.03 -30.45 -33.63
N GLY A 19 -3.72 -30.71 -33.57
CA GLY A 19 -2.68 -29.70 -33.65
C GLY A 19 -2.38 -29.18 -35.05
N LYS A 20 -1.65 -28.07 -35.08
CA LYS A 20 -0.68 -27.75 -36.12
C LYS A 20 0.42 -26.87 -35.54
N THR A 21 1.58 -27.48 -35.37
CA THR A 21 2.88 -26.86 -35.13
C THR A 21 3.19 -25.90 -36.28
N GLY A 22 3.35 -24.62 -35.97
CA GLY A 22 3.85 -23.61 -36.89
C GLY A 22 5.12 -23.00 -36.31
N ASP A 23 6.26 -23.32 -36.92
CA ASP A 23 7.57 -22.77 -36.59
C ASP A 23 7.57 -21.24 -36.70
N VAL A 24 7.71 -20.53 -35.57
CA VAL A 24 8.04 -19.10 -35.58
C VAL A 24 9.56 -18.97 -35.63
N LYS A 25 10.07 -18.73 -36.83
CA LYS A 25 11.48 -18.45 -37.11
C LYS A 25 11.84 -17.07 -36.55
N ILE A 26 12.36 -16.99 -35.33
CA ILE A 26 12.93 -15.76 -34.76
C ILE A 26 14.19 -15.40 -35.56
N ARG A 27 14.10 -14.36 -36.39
CA ARG A 27 15.24 -13.79 -37.10
C ARG A 27 15.95 -12.81 -36.17
N ALA A 28 17.11 -13.21 -35.65
CA ALA A 28 17.97 -12.33 -34.87
C ALA A 28 18.63 -11.30 -35.80
N SER A 29 18.18 -10.05 -35.75
CA SER A 29 18.93 -8.89 -36.26
C SER A 29 19.76 -8.29 -35.13
N ARG A 30 21.08 -8.39 -35.25
CA ARG A 30 22.04 -7.64 -34.43
C ARG A 30 21.90 -6.15 -34.73
N GLY A 31 21.36 -5.40 -33.78
CA GLY A 31 21.55 -3.96 -33.66
C GLY A 31 22.26 -3.68 -32.34
N HIS A 32 23.42 -3.03 -32.39
CA HIS A 32 24.08 -2.48 -31.21
C HIS A 32 23.21 -1.37 -30.62
N ASP A 33 22.65 -1.59 -29.44
CA ASP A 33 22.03 -0.54 -28.63
C ASP A 33 22.69 -0.50 -27.24
N THR A 34 23.45 0.57 -27.02
CA THR A 34 23.95 0.97 -25.70
C THR A 34 22.78 1.41 -24.79
N PRO A 35 22.84 1.22 -23.46
CA PRO A 35 21.72 1.54 -22.58
C PRO A 35 21.51 3.06 -22.47
N LYS A 36 20.36 3.55 -22.96
CA LYS A 36 19.91 4.93 -22.74
C LYS A 36 19.36 5.06 -21.31
N LYS A 37 19.97 5.96 -20.53
CA LYS A 37 19.47 6.40 -19.22
C LYS A 37 18.00 6.82 -19.32
N SER A 38 17.15 6.20 -18.50
CA SER A 38 15.80 6.68 -18.21
C SER A 38 15.92 8.00 -17.44
N SER A 39 15.76 9.13 -18.13
CA SER A 39 15.56 10.43 -17.51
C SER A 39 14.08 10.59 -17.19
N SER A 40 13.73 10.70 -15.90
CA SER A 40 12.41 11.14 -15.48
C SER A 40 12.12 12.52 -16.08
N SER A 41 11.27 12.59 -17.09
CA SER A 41 10.81 13.85 -17.66
C SER A 41 9.96 14.56 -16.61
N ARG A 42 10.55 15.55 -15.94
CA ARG A 42 9.83 16.58 -15.21
C ARG A 42 9.04 17.34 -16.27
N ARG A 43 7.74 17.04 -16.43
CA ARG A 43 6.88 17.74 -17.39
C ARG A 43 6.88 19.22 -17.01
N THR A 44 7.52 20.04 -17.84
CA THR A 44 7.25 21.48 -17.85
C THR A 44 5.79 21.67 -18.27
N PRO A 45 5.01 22.53 -17.57
CA PRO A 45 3.64 22.83 -17.96
C PRO A 45 3.59 23.25 -19.43
N GLY A 46 2.63 22.71 -20.18
CA GLY A 46 2.43 23.10 -21.57
C GLY A 46 2.13 24.59 -21.66
N SER A 47 2.47 25.23 -22.78
CA SER A 47 2.17 26.65 -23.04
C SER A 47 0.70 27.01 -22.81
N SER A 48 -0.22 26.06 -22.98
CA SER A 48 -1.65 26.19 -22.68
C SER A 48 -1.91 26.42 -21.18
N ASP A 49 -1.31 25.60 -20.32
CA ASP A 49 -1.55 25.62 -18.87
C ASP A 49 -1.03 26.91 -18.24
N ALA A 50 0.15 27.36 -18.67
CA ALA A 50 0.74 28.62 -18.22
C ALA A 50 -0.11 29.84 -18.65
N SER A 51 -0.72 29.80 -19.84
CA SER A 51 -1.60 30.86 -20.32
C SER A 51 -2.95 30.88 -19.61
N GLN A 52 -3.48 29.71 -19.23
CA GLN A 52 -4.68 29.62 -18.41
C GLN A 52 -4.45 30.13 -16.99
N LEU A 53 -3.32 29.78 -16.37
CA LEU A 53 -2.96 30.28 -15.04
C LEU A 53 -2.84 31.80 -15.01
N LYS A 54 -2.15 32.42 -15.99
CA LYS A 54 -2.06 33.89 -16.08
C LYS A 54 -3.42 34.58 -16.23
N LYS A 55 -4.37 33.96 -16.95
CA LYS A 55 -5.73 34.50 -17.06
C LYS A 55 -6.46 34.44 -15.71
N ILE A 56 -6.32 33.35 -14.98
CA ILE A 56 -6.91 33.18 -13.64
C ILE A 56 -6.33 34.20 -12.64
N GLU A 57 -5.00 34.39 -12.66
CA GLU A 57 -4.32 35.39 -11.82
C GLU A 57 -4.85 36.79 -12.09
N GLN A 58 -4.90 37.21 -13.37
CA GLN A 58 -5.42 38.53 -13.75
C GLN A 58 -6.88 38.74 -13.32
N GLN A 59 -7.74 37.74 -13.53
CA GLN A 59 -9.14 37.79 -13.12
C GLN A 59 -9.29 37.90 -11.59
N THR A 60 -8.39 37.28 -10.84
CA THR A 60 -8.37 37.36 -9.38
C THR A 60 -7.98 38.76 -8.89
N ASP A 61 -6.94 39.35 -9.49
CA ASP A 61 -6.49 40.70 -9.15
C ASP A 61 -7.56 41.76 -9.45
N ASP A 62 -8.25 41.64 -10.59
CA ASP A 62 -9.35 42.53 -10.99
C ASP A 62 -10.53 42.44 -10.01
N PHE A 63 -10.85 41.23 -9.53
CA PHE A 63 -11.90 41.00 -8.54
C PHE A 63 -11.56 41.61 -7.16
N VAL A 64 -10.30 41.47 -6.71
CA VAL A 64 -9.84 42.09 -5.46
C VAL A 64 -9.90 43.62 -5.56
N ALA A 65 -9.45 44.19 -6.68
CA ALA A 65 -9.50 45.63 -6.91
C ALA A 65 -10.94 46.18 -6.92
N TYR A 66 -11.87 45.47 -7.57
CA TYR A 66 -13.29 45.83 -7.55
C TYR A 66 -13.89 45.74 -6.13
N SER A 67 -13.63 44.64 -5.42
CA SER A 67 -14.13 44.43 -4.05
C SER A 67 -13.67 45.52 -3.08
N ASN A 68 -12.43 45.98 -3.21
CA ASN A 68 -11.90 47.08 -2.39
C ASN A 68 -12.56 48.42 -2.71
N ARG A 69 -12.82 48.73 -3.99
CA ARG A 69 -13.56 49.94 -4.39
C ARG A 69 -15.01 49.92 -3.89
N LYS A 70 -15.66 48.76 -3.93
CA LYS A 70 -17.02 48.60 -3.39
C LYS A 70 -17.06 48.88 -1.88
N ARG A 71 -16.14 48.28 -1.10
CA ARG A 71 -16.06 48.57 0.34
C ARG A 71 -15.81 50.05 0.63
N ALA A 72 -14.98 50.71 -0.17
CA ALA A 72 -14.71 52.15 -0.03
C ALA A 72 -15.96 53.00 -0.32
N PHE A 73 -16.75 52.62 -1.33
CA PHE A 73 -18.03 53.26 -1.63
C PHE A 73 -19.06 53.04 -0.52
N ASP A 74 -19.19 51.82 -0.01
CA ASP A 74 -20.11 51.49 1.09
C ASP A 74 -19.71 52.26 2.38
N ALA A 75 -18.41 52.39 2.65
CA ALA A 75 -17.90 53.19 3.77
C ALA A 75 -18.17 54.69 3.59
N CYS A 76 -17.98 55.22 2.37
CA CYS A 76 -18.24 56.62 2.06
C CYS A 76 -19.73 56.98 2.22
N THR A 77 -20.62 56.12 1.69
CA THR A 77 -22.06 56.36 1.73
C THR A 77 -22.63 56.21 3.14
N SER A 78 -22.12 55.26 3.94
CA SER A 78 -22.49 55.12 5.36
C SER A 78 -21.98 56.26 6.25
N ALA A 79 -20.90 56.96 5.85
CA ALA A 79 -20.42 58.15 6.54
C ALA A 79 -21.25 59.43 6.25
N GLY A 80 -22.24 59.36 5.35
CA GLY A 80 -23.10 60.51 5.01
C GLY A 80 -22.40 61.65 4.27
N THR A 81 -21.19 61.43 3.76
CA THR A 81 -20.44 62.42 2.99
C THR A 81 -20.96 62.49 1.56
N GLY A 82 -21.30 63.69 1.08
CA GLY A 82 -21.61 63.90 -0.34
C GLY A 82 -20.38 63.67 -1.23
N GLY A 83 -20.58 63.17 -2.45
CA GLY A 83 -19.49 62.97 -3.43
C GLY A 83 -18.93 61.54 -3.54
N CYS A 84 -19.61 60.53 -2.98
CA CYS A 84 -19.20 59.13 -3.14
C CYS A 84 -19.31 58.67 -4.60
N THR A 85 -18.18 58.24 -5.18
CA THR A 85 -18.15 57.70 -6.54
C THR A 85 -18.36 56.19 -6.48
N ALA A 86 -19.43 55.70 -7.10
CA ALA A 86 -19.66 54.25 -7.22
C ALA A 86 -18.53 53.63 -8.04
N PRO A 87 -18.09 52.38 -7.73
CA PRO A 87 -17.29 51.64 -8.69
C PRO A 87 -18.08 51.58 -10.01
N GLY A 88 -17.46 51.95 -11.12
CA GLY A 88 -18.08 51.90 -12.45
C GLY A 88 -18.55 50.48 -12.81
N ASP A 89 -19.27 50.35 -13.92
CA ASP A 89 -19.81 49.07 -14.39
C ASP A 89 -18.75 47.98 -14.28
N ALA A 90 -19.15 46.86 -13.68
CA ALA A 90 -18.31 45.69 -13.54
C ALA A 90 -17.58 45.44 -14.86
N VAL A 91 -16.24 45.49 -14.84
CA VAL A 91 -15.44 44.69 -15.78
C VAL A 91 -16.14 43.36 -15.92
N ASP A 92 -16.39 42.93 -17.16
CA ASP A 92 -17.20 41.78 -17.56
C ASP A 92 -16.79 40.51 -16.79
N PHE A 93 -17.22 40.44 -15.53
CA PHE A 93 -16.90 39.37 -14.63
C PHE A 93 -17.80 38.23 -15.08
N PRO A 94 -17.25 37.03 -15.33
CA PRO A 94 -18.09 35.89 -15.64
C PRO A 94 -19.11 35.77 -14.51
N ASP A 95 -20.39 35.78 -14.90
CA ASP A 95 -21.58 35.79 -14.04
C ASP A 95 -21.49 34.75 -12.90
N ALA A 96 -20.73 33.69 -13.15
CA ALA A 96 -20.33 32.66 -12.19
C ALA A 96 -19.65 33.21 -10.92
N LEU A 97 -18.66 34.11 -11.02
CA LEU A 97 -17.93 34.62 -9.85
C LEU A 97 -18.80 35.56 -9.00
N VAL A 98 -19.70 36.32 -9.62
CA VAL A 98 -20.63 37.24 -8.95
C VAL A 98 -21.73 36.48 -8.20
N ARG A 99 -22.16 35.32 -8.69
CA ARG A 99 -23.14 34.43 -8.05
C ARG A 99 -22.55 33.50 -6.99
N GLY A 100 -21.27 33.64 -6.65
CA GLY A 100 -20.58 32.71 -5.74
C GLY A 100 -20.34 31.31 -6.33
N GLN A 101 -20.48 31.16 -7.66
CA GLN A 101 -20.13 29.96 -8.41
C GLN A 101 -18.64 29.98 -8.79
N GLY A 102 -17.77 30.28 -7.81
CA GLY A 102 -16.36 29.94 -7.95
C GLY A 102 -16.22 28.43 -8.20
N PRO A 103 -15.08 27.97 -8.77
CA PRO A 103 -14.85 26.52 -8.86
C PRO A 103 -15.07 25.93 -7.46
N ALA A 104 -15.94 24.91 -7.39
CA ALA A 104 -16.18 24.20 -6.14
C ALA A 104 -14.82 23.84 -5.52
N ALA A 105 -14.68 24.04 -4.21
CA ALA A 105 -13.47 23.62 -3.49
C ALA A 105 -13.12 22.19 -3.94
N PRO A 106 -11.83 21.87 -4.21
CA PRO A 106 -11.47 20.57 -4.76
C PRO A 106 -12.09 19.45 -3.92
N GLN A 107 -13.08 18.77 -4.46
CA GLN A 107 -13.70 17.62 -3.81
C GLN A 107 -12.73 16.45 -4.03
N ILE A 108 -12.22 15.86 -2.94
CA ILE A 108 -11.40 14.66 -3.08
C ILE A 108 -12.27 13.50 -3.56
N SER A 109 -11.72 12.66 -4.44
CA SER A 109 -12.42 11.44 -4.85
C SER A 109 -12.48 10.42 -3.70
N PRO A 110 -13.44 9.48 -3.71
CA PRO A 110 -13.47 8.36 -2.76
C PRO A 110 -12.14 7.61 -2.64
N GLN A 111 -11.46 7.40 -3.78
CA GLN A 111 -10.15 6.74 -3.81
C GLN A 111 -9.06 7.62 -3.17
N GLN A 112 -9.07 8.94 -3.39
CA GLN A 112 -8.15 9.85 -2.71
C GLN A 112 -8.38 9.86 -1.19
N ALA A 113 -9.64 9.86 -0.75
CA ALA A 113 -9.99 9.73 0.65
C ALA A 113 -9.46 8.41 1.24
N ALA A 114 -9.59 7.30 0.51
CA ALA A 114 -9.07 6.00 0.93
C ALA A 114 -7.54 6.00 1.08
N TYR A 115 -6.79 6.59 0.15
CA TYR A 115 -5.33 6.71 0.31
C TYR A 115 -4.92 7.52 1.55
N VAL A 116 -5.62 8.61 1.83
CA VAL A 116 -5.39 9.41 3.04
C VAL A 116 -5.72 8.60 4.30
N ALA A 117 -6.84 7.88 4.29
CA ALA A 117 -7.25 7.01 5.40
C ALA A 117 -6.22 5.89 5.65
N VAL A 118 -5.73 5.22 4.61
CA VAL A 118 -4.68 4.18 4.73
C VAL A 118 -3.37 4.78 5.23
N ALA A 119 -2.99 6.00 4.82
CA ALA A 119 -1.80 6.66 5.34
C ALA A 119 -1.90 7.00 6.85
N GLN A 120 -3.12 7.17 7.37
CA GLN A 120 -3.39 7.39 8.79
C GLN A 120 -3.56 6.09 9.58
N LEU A 121 -3.82 4.97 8.91
CA LEU A 121 -4.00 3.66 9.52
C LEU A 121 -2.77 3.27 10.36
N ARG A 122 -3.02 2.82 11.58
CA ARG A 122 -2.00 2.35 12.52
C ARG A 122 -2.22 0.87 12.77
N LEU A 123 -1.42 0.02 12.13
CA LEU A 123 -1.30 -1.39 12.50
C LEU A 123 0.04 -1.60 13.20
N THR A 124 0.07 -2.48 14.20
CA THR A 124 1.31 -2.89 14.86
C THR A 124 2.09 -3.81 13.91
N PRO A 125 3.37 -3.51 13.62
CA PRO A 125 4.21 -4.39 12.80
C PRO A 125 4.28 -5.81 13.36
N PRO A 126 3.96 -6.84 12.54
CA PRO A 126 4.14 -8.23 12.93
C PRO A 126 5.60 -8.49 13.30
N LYS A 127 5.87 -8.78 14.58
CA LYS A 127 7.23 -8.97 15.07
C LYS A 127 7.70 -10.39 14.75
N PRO A 128 8.82 -10.59 14.04
CA PRO A 128 9.33 -11.93 13.75
C PRO A 128 9.72 -12.66 15.03
N VAL A 129 9.34 -13.94 15.12
CA VAL A 129 9.75 -14.84 16.20
C VAL A 129 10.30 -16.13 15.60
N ILE A 130 11.32 -16.67 16.26
CA ILE A 130 11.97 -17.93 15.90
C ILE A 130 11.89 -18.90 17.08
N GLY A 131 11.50 -20.15 16.80
CA GLY A 131 11.33 -21.20 17.80
C GLY A 131 12.03 -22.50 17.41
N PRO A 132 12.55 -23.29 18.37
CA PRO A 132 12.57 -23.02 19.81
C PRO A 132 13.41 -21.79 20.17
N SER A 133 13.02 -21.08 21.24
CA SER A 133 13.76 -19.90 21.70
C SER A 133 15.18 -20.30 22.12
N PRO A 134 16.23 -19.57 21.72
CA PRO A 134 17.59 -19.81 22.18
C PRO A 134 17.74 -19.89 23.71
N GLU A 135 16.90 -19.15 24.46
CA GLU A 135 16.96 -19.04 25.91
C GLU A 135 16.60 -20.33 26.65
N ILE A 136 16.00 -21.32 25.97
CA ILE A 136 15.59 -22.58 26.61
C ILE A 136 16.71 -23.62 26.66
N ASN A 137 17.88 -23.34 26.08
CA ASN A 137 19.04 -24.24 26.10
C ASN A 137 20.26 -23.62 26.78
N GLU A 138 21.19 -24.46 27.22
CA GLU A 138 22.36 -24.03 28.01
C GLU A 138 23.34 -23.12 27.26
N TRP A 139 23.32 -23.15 25.93
CA TRP A 139 24.21 -22.34 25.08
C TRP A 139 23.62 -20.97 24.74
N ASN A 140 22.35 -20.70 25.08
CA ASN A 140 21.63 -19.47 24.72
C ASN A 140 21.70 -19.13 23.22
N MET A 141 21.69 -20.17 22.37
CA MET A 141 21.81 -20.02 20.91
C MET A 141 21.02 -21.02 20.11
N ALA A 142 20.72 -20.65 18.87
CA ALA A 142 20.23 -21.58 17.87
C ALA A 142 21.40 -22.43 17.34
N ALA A 143 21.17 -23.72 17.12
CA ALA A 143 22.13 -24.67 16.61
C ALA A 143 22.06 -24.75 15.08
N VAL A 144 23.22 -24.73 14.43
CA VAL A 144 23.35 -25.08 13.01
C VAL A 144 22.77 -26.48 12.78
N GLY A 145 22.02 -26.66 11.69
CA GLY A 145 21.40 -27.93 11.32
C GLY A 145 20.08 -28.24 12.01
N TYR A 146 19.67 -27.48 13.03
CA TYR A 146 18.36 -27.66 13.68
C TYR A 146 17.25 -26.93 12.91
N PRO A 147 16.08 -27.56 12.67
CA PRO A 147 14.97 -26.92 11.97
C PRO A 147 14.19 -25.98 12.90
N TYR A 148 14.27 -24.68 12.62
CA TYR A 148 13.55 -23.64 13.36
C TYR A 148 12.22 -23.32 12.71
N TRP A 149 11.23 -23.02 13.55
CA TRP A 149 9.93 -22.51 13.16
C TRP A 149 9.96 -20.98 13.17
N LEU A 150 9.29 -20.36 12.21
CA LEU A 150 9.18 -18.92 12.08
C LEU A 150 7.71 -18.52 12.09
N TRP A 151 7.37 -17.53 12.90
CA TRP A 151 6.05 -16.90 12.89
C TRP A 151 6.17 -15.41 13.21
N ALA A 152 5.05 -14.71 13.31
CA ALA A 152 5.03 -13.34 13.80
C ALA A 152 4.07 -13.18 14.98
N GLU A 153 4.46 -12.33 15.92
CA GLU A 153 3.62 -11.84 17.00
C GLU A 153 2.98 -10.50 16.63
N GLY A 154 1.86 -10.19 17.27
CA GLY A 154 1.07 -9.00 17.01
C GLY A 154 -0.37 -9.35 16.65
N ASN A 155 -1.16 -8.32 16.33
CA ASN A 155 -2.51 -8.51 15.83
C ASN A 155 -2.44 -8.74 14.31
N LEU A 156 -2.51 -10.00 13.89
CA LEU A 156 -2.44 -10.38 12.47
C LEU A 156 -3.80 -10.36 11.76
N ASP A 157 -4.88 -10.22 12.53
CA ASP A 157 -6.27 -10.18 12.07
C ASP A 157 -7.04 -9.07 12.79
N PRO A 158 -6.68 -7.79 12.56
CA PRO A 158 -7.33 -6.67 13.20
C PRO A 158 -8.77 -6.49 12.72
N ALA A 159 -9.67 -6.11 13.64
CA ALA A 159 -11.03 -5.75 13.26
C ALA A 159 -11.05 -4.54 12.30
N PRO A 160 -12.03 -4.46 11.40
CA PRO A 160 -12.20 -3.29 10.53
C PRO A 160 -12.34 -1.99 11.31
N VAL A 161 -11.82 -0.90 10.74
CA VAL A 161 -11.87 0.44 11.33
C VAL A 161 -12.44 1.45 10.35
N SER A 162 -13.04 2.53 10.88
CA SER A 162 -13.54 3.62 10.05
C SER A 162 -12.91 4.95 10.43
N THR A 163 -12.66 5.81 9.44
CA THR A 163 -12.18 7.18 9.63
C THR A 163 -12.84 8.13 8.63
N THR A 164 -12.89 9.42 8.95
CA THR A 164 -13.51 10.43 8.09
C THR A 164 -12.43 11.31 7.46
N VAL A 165 -12.46 11.45 6.13
CA VAL A 165 -11.55 12.32 5.36
C VAL A 165 -12.39 13.23 4.48
N ALA A 166 -12.34 14.55 4.71
CA ALA A 166 -13.12 15.55 3.97
C ALA A 166 -14.61 15.13 3.78
N ASP A 167 -15.28 14.87 4.90
CA ASP A 167 -16.69 14.45 4.99
C ASP A 167 -17.05 13.09 4.36
N LEU A 168 -16.05 12.34 3.88
CA LEU A 168 -16.20 10.96 3.44
C LEU A 168 -15.80 9.99 4.54
N THR A 169 -16.74 9.17 5.00
CA THR A 169 -16.45 8.05 5.91
C THR A 169 -15.87 6.89 5.11
N VAL A 170 -14.64 6.51 5.45
CA VAL A 170 -13.89 5.41 4.87
C VAL A 170 -13.88 4.25 5.85
N SER A 171 -14.37 3.09 5.42
CA SER A 171 -14.16 1.81 6.11
C SER A 171 -12.89 1.16 5.58
N LEU A 172 -12.04 0.63 6.46
CA LEU A 172 -10.80 -0.06 6.15
C LEU A 172 -10.82 -1.43 6.84
N ASP A 173 -10.60 -2.50 6.07
CA ASP A 173 -10.42 -3.87 6.54
C ASP A 173 -9.01 -4.35 6.13
N ALA A 174 -8.23 -4.86 7.09
CA ALA A 174 -6.81 -5.10 6.90
C ALA A 174 -6.49 -6.59 7.01
N HIS A 175 -6.04 -7.18 5.91
CA HIS A 175 -5.67 -8.59 5.84
C HIS A 175 -4.17 -8.75 5.62
N LEU A 176 -3.50 -9.53 6.46
CA LEU A 176 -2.09 -9.87 6.26
C LEU A 176 -1.98 -10.86 5.09
N ALA A 177 -1.46 -10.42 3.95
CA ALA A 177 -1.39 -11.23 2.74
C ALA A 177 -0.17 -12.16 2.73
N SER A 178 1.01 -11.64 3.13
CA SER A 178 2.23 -12.43 3.23
C SER A 178 3.28 -11.74 4.10
N THR A 179 4.24 -12.52 4.59
CA THR A 179 5.46 -11.98 5.21
C THR A 179 6.69 -12.65 4.62
N THR A 180 7.61 -11.84 4.13
CA THR A 180 8.93 -12.30 3.68
C THR A 180 9.94 -12.11 4.80
N PHE A 181 10.59 -13.18 5.24
CA PHE A 181 11.67 -13.13 6.21
C PHE A 181 13.01 -13.07 5.48
N ASP A 182 13.81 -12.05 5.78
CA ASP A 182 15.26 -12.05 5.56
C ASP A 182 15.92 -12.54 6.84
N LEU A 183 16.63 -13.67 6.75
CA LEU A 183 17.09 -14.40 7.93
C LEU A 183 18.51 -14.01 8.35
N GLY A 184 19.15 -13.08 7.63
CA GLY A 184 20.49 -12.59 7.94
C GLY A 184 21.64 -13.52 7.54
N ASP A 185 21.37 -14.77 7.16
CA ASP A 185 22.35 -15.73 6.62
C ASP A 185 22.44 -15.70 5.08
N GLY A 186 21.71 -14.79 4.44
CA GLY A 186 21.56 -14.67 3.00
C GLY A 186 20.29 -15.34 2.45
N THR A 187 19.55 -16.07 3.29
CA THR A 187 18.28 -16.69 2.92
C THR A 187 17.12 -15.69 3.06
N ARG A 188 16.23 -15.70 2.05
CA ARG A 188 14.92 -15.07 2.12
C ARG A 188 13.84 -16.09 1.82
N LEU A 189 12.79 -16.12 2.62
CA LEU A 189 11.62 -16.98 2.39
C LEU A 189 10.33 -16.21 2.63
N THR A 190 9.30 -16.51 1.85
CA THR A 190 7.98 -15.89 1.95
C THR A 190 6.99 -16.89 2.51
N CYS A 191 6.32 -16.49 3.59
CA CYS A 191 5.29 -17.27 4.25
C CYS A 191 3.94 -16.56 4.15
N THR A 192 2.92 -17.28 3.72
CA THR A 192 1.53 -16.81 3.67
C THR A 192 0.74 -17.22 4.91
N ASP A 193 1.24 -18.21 5.66
CA ASP A 193 0.68 -18.66 6.93
C ASP A 193 1.72 -18.48 8.04
N LEU A 194 1.33 -17.72 9.07
CA LEU A 194 2.12 -17.46 10.29
C LEU A 194 1.41 -17.99 11.56
N SER A 195 0.37 -18.80 11.39
CA SER A 195 -0.44 -19.33 12.50
C SER A 195 0.26 -20.48 13.24
N ALA A 196 1.11 -21.25 12.55
CA ALA A 196 1.85 -22.35 13.15
C ALA A 196 2.97 -21.83 14.08
N ARG A 197 2.70 -21.87 15.38
CA ARG A 197 3.64 -21.47 16.42
C ARG A 197 4.31 -22.68 17.03
N TRP A 198 5.62 -22.58 17.27
CA TRP A 198 6.32 -23.59 18.03
C TRP A 198 5.82 -23.60 19.49
N THR A 199 5.69 -24.79 20.07
CA THR A 199 5.41 -24.98 21.50
C THR A 199 6.33 -26.05 22.07
N PRO A 200 6.53 -26.10 23.40
CA PRO A 200 7.34 -27.15 24.03
C PRO A 200 6.84 -28.58 23.79
N ALA A 201 5.60 -28.76 23.32
CA ALA A 201 5.03 -30.07 22.99
C ALA A 201 5.43 -30.58 21.59
N VAL A 202 6.04 -29.74 20.75
CA VAL A 202 6.53 -30.13 19.42
C VAL A 202 7.69 -31.13 19.57
N GLU A 203 7.65 -32.21 18.80
CA GLU A 203 8.73 -33.20 18.76
C GLU A 203 10.07 -32.52 18.42
N PRO A 204 11.16 -32.83 19.15
CA PRO A 204 12.47 -32.26 18.87
C PRO A 204 12.88 -32.44 17.41
N ALA A 205 13.34 -31.35 16.79
CA ALA A 205 13.74 -31.32 15.38
C ALA A 205 12.62 -31.61 14.36
N ALA A 206 11.35 -31.57 14.75
CA ALA A 206 10.26 -31.57 13.78
C ALA A 206 10.27 -30.26 12.97
N PRO A 207 10.22 -30.32 11.62
CA PRO A 207 10.13 -29.13 10.79
C PRO A 207 8.79 -28.42 10.97
N SER A 208 8.78 -27.11 10.74
CA SER A 208 7.54 -26.33 10.77
C SER A 208 6.60 -26.76 9.64
N PRO A 209 5.30 -26.94 9.90
CA PRO A 209 4.31 -27.28 8.88
C PRO A 209 3.95 -26.08 7.99
N ALA A 210 4.29 -24.85 8.38
CA ALA A 210 3.94 -23.65 7.63
C ALA A 210 5.16 -22.83 7.19
N CYS A 211 6.04 -22.49 8.14
CA CYS A 211 7.13 -21.54 7.92
C CYS A 211 8.31 -21.90 8.81
N GLY A 212 9.45 -22.24 8.22
CA GLY A 212 10.63 -22.66 8.97
C GLY A 212 11.93 -22.49 8.18
N HIS A 213 13.04 -22.54 8.91
CA HIS A 213 14.39 -22.38 8.36
C HIS A 213 15.40 -23.21 9.14
N THR A 214 16.42 -23.69 8.44
CA THR A 214 17.57 -24.38 9.05
C THR A 214 18.83 -23.61 8.70
N TYR A 215 19.48 -23.03 9.72
CA TYR A 215 20.76 -22.36 9.52
C TYR A 215 21.86 -23.38 9.22
N THR A 216 22.69 -23.08 8.21
CA THR A 216 23.81 -23.96 7.78
C THR A 216 25.17 -23.44 8.22
N LYS A 217 25.24 -22.23 8.77
CA LYS A 217 26.49 -21.57 9.19
C LYS A 217 26.28 -20.83 10.51
N PRO A 218 27.26 -20.85 11.42
CA PRO A 218 27.21 -20.05 12.64
C PRO A 218 27.19 -18.56 12.28
N SER A 219 26.60 -17.73 13.14
CA SER A 219 26.52 -16.29 12.95
C SER A 219 27.84 -15.58 13.29
N LEU A 220 28.70 -16.21 14.09
CA LEU A 220 30.07 -15.75 14.32
C LEU A 220 30.99 -16.03 13.13
N PRO A 221 32.01 -15.18 12.89
CA PRO A 221 32.41 -14.01 13.69
C PRO A 221 31.59 -12.73 13.42
N LYS A 222 30.57 -12.78 12.55
CA LYS A 222 29.79 -11.59 12.14
C LYS A 222 28.81 -11.07 13.21
N GLY A 223 28.65 -11.79 14.33
CA GLY A 223 27.76 -11.43 15.43
C GLY A 223 26.52 -12.32 15.46
N ARG A 224 25.32 -11.72 15.59
CA ARG A 224 24.01 -12.39 15.53
C ARG A 224 23.43 -12.23 14.13
N TYR A 225 22.65 -13.21 13.67
CA TYR A 225 21.81 -12.96 12.50
C TYR A 225 20.65 -12.03 12.87
N THR A 226 20.38 -11.07 11.99
CA THR A 226 19.19 -10.21 12.09
C THR A 226 18.11 -10.80 11.22
N ILE A 227 16.99 -11.17 11.84
CA ILE A 227 15.80 -11.64 11.13
C ILE A 227 14.90 -10.42 10.91
N THR A 228 14.65 -10.06 9.66
CA THR A 228 13.73 -8.97 9.28
C THR A 228 12.51 -9.53 8.58
N ALA A 229 11.33 -9.30 9.16
CA ALA A 229 10.05 -9.58 8.54
C ALA A 229 9.59 -8.38 7.71
N TYR A 230 9.27 -8.62 6.44
CA TYR A 230 8.62 -7.67 5.54
C TYR A 230 7.18 -8.13 5.32
N SER A 231 6.25 -7.50 6.03
CA SER A 231 4.82 -7.84 5.97
C SER A 231 4.11 -7.01 4.91
N THR A 232 3.37 -7.70 4.05
CA THR A 232 2.49 -7.09 3.05
C THR A 232 1.04 -7.27 3.49
N TRP A 233 0.37 -6.15 3.72
CA TRP A 233 -1.05 -6.08 4.05
C TRP A 233 -1.86 -5.69 2.82
N SER A 234 -3.03 -6.30 2.69
CA SER A 234 -4.09 -5.92 1.76
C SER A 234 -5.11 -5.13 2.56
N ILE A 235 -5.26 -3.83 2.28
CA ILE A 235 -6.27 -2.99 2.94
C ILE A 235 -7.45 -2.82 2.00
N ASP A 236 -8.51 -3.57 2.26
CA ASP A 236 -9.78 -3.41 1.57
C ASP A 236 -10.49 -2.18 2.13
N TRP A 237 -10.90 -1.28 1.25
CA TRP A 237 -11.52 -0.03 1.63
C TRP A 237 -12.86 0.17 0.94
N SER A 238 -13.77 0.87 1.62
CA SER A 238 -15.02 1.30 1.02
C SER A 238 -15.47 2.69 1.49
N VAL A 239 -16.07 3.44 0.58
CA VAL A 239 -16.62 4.78 0.76
C VAL A 239 -17.85 4.91 -0.13
N ASN A 240 -19.03 5.16 0.44
CA ASN A 240 -20.28 5.38 -0.31
C ASN A 240 -20.58 4.32 -1.40
N GLY A 241 -20.29 3.05 -1.12
CA GLY A 241 -20.52 1.94 -2.05
C GLY A 241 -19.46 1.75 -3.14
N VAL A 242 -18.43 2.59 -3.18
CA VAL A 242 -17.22 2.41 -3.99
C VAL A 242 -16.12 1.83 -3.12
N GLY A 243 -15.31 0.92 -3.65
CA GLY A 243 -14.22 0.31 -2.89
C GLY A 243 -13.09 -0.21 -3.76
N GLY A 244 -12.08 -0.73 -3.09
CA GLY A 244 -10.92 -1.35 -3.72
C GLY A 244 -9.92 -1.80 -2.66
N THR A 245 -8.70 -2.09 -3.10
CA THR A 245 -7.64 -2.60 -2.22
C THR A 245 -6.40 -1.72 -2.36
N ILE A 246 -5.77 -1.39 -1.23
CA ILE A 246 -4.51 -0.64 -1.17
C ILE A 246 -3.48 -1.48 -0.40
N PRO A 247 -2.29 -1.75 -0.96
CA PRO A 247 -1.26 -2.45 -0.22
C PRO A 247 -0.64 -1.54 0.85
N LEU A 248 -0.36 -2.10 2.03
CA LEU A 248 0.41 -1.46 3.08
C LEU A 248 1.59 -2.35 3.47
N TYR A 249 2.78 -1.76 3.58
CA TYR A 249 4.00 -2.50 3.89
C TYR A 249 4.51 -2.14 5.28
N GLN A 250 4.90 -3.15 6.04
CA GLN A 250 5.51 -2.97 7.35
C GLN A 250 6.75 -3.83 7.51
N GLN A 251 7.61 -3.43 8.42
CA GLN A 251 8.78 -4.21 8.77
C GLN A 251 8.99 -4.25 10.28
N ALA A 252 9.50 -5.38 10.76
CA ALA A 252 9.97 -5.55 12.12
C ALA A 252 11.18 -6.47 12.12
N SER A 253 11.99 -6.44 13.18
CA SER A 253 13.18 -7.27 13.25
C SER A 253 13.41 -7.84 14.65
N THR A 254 14.10 -8.98 14.67
CA THR A 254 14.66 -9.61 15.88
C THR A 254 16.06 -10.12 15.57
N THR A 255 16.79 -10.60 16.57
CA THR A 255 18.13 -11.16 16.36
C THR A 255 18.27 -12.52 17.03
N VAL A 256 19.00 -13.42 16.38
CA VAL A 256 19.27 -14.77 16.89
C VAL A 256 20.77 -15.05 16.85
N PRO A 257 21.39 -15.55 17.93
CA PRO A 257 22.75 -16.06 17.86
C PRO A 257 22.68 -17.49 17.32
N VAL A 258 23.50 -17.81 16.32
CA VAL A 258 23.57 -19.15 15.76
C VAL A 258 24.98 -19.68 15.93
N GLY A 259 25.11 -20.88 16.47
CA GLY A 259 26.41 -21.54 16.60
C GLY A 259 26.34 -23.02 16.23
N GLU A 260 27.51 -23.62 16.08
CA GLU A 260 27.67 -25.02 15.73
C GLU A 260 28.10 -25.80 16.98
N LEU A 261 27.40 -26.89 17.28
CA LEU A 261 27.76 -27.76 18.40
C LEU A 261 28.79 -28.78 17.92
N GLN A 262 30.02 -28.65 18.42
CA GLN A 262 31.13 -29.55 18.10
C GLN A 262 31.28 -30.57 19.23
N VAL A 263 31.27 -31.86 18.87
CA VAL A 263 31.63 -32.93 19.81
C VAL A 263 33.14 -33.11 19.79
N LEU A 264 33.78 -32.97 20.95
CA LEU A 264 35.17 -33.38 21.14
C LEU A 264 35.19 -34.88 21.43
N THR A 265 35.42 -35.69 20.40
CA THR A 265 35.77 -37.11 20.60
C THR A 265 37.23 -37.20 21.01
N ARG A 266 37.50 -37.88 22.13
CA ARG A 266 38.85 -38.13 22.66
C ARG A 266 39.23 -39.58 22.47
#